data_AF-A0AAN0R293-F1
#
_entry.id   AF-A0AAN0R293-F1
#
_cell.length_a   1.000
_cell.length_b   1.000
_cell.length_c   1.000
_cell.angle_alpha   90.00
_cell.angle_beta   90.00
_cell.angle_gamma   90.00
#
_symmetry.space_group_name_H-M   'P 1'
#
loop_
_entity.id
_entity.type
_entity.pdbx_description
1 polymer ?
#
loop_
_entity_poly.entity_id
_entity_poly.type
_entity_poly.pdbx_seq_one_letter_code
_entity_poly.pdbx_strand_id
1 'polypeptide(L)'
;MSYQELSIEERITIQFGQLQGMSQRAIARLLDRSPSTISRALRRNAPEAGRYSASQAHQHMRHRRLACRPKRKLLPGSQPFDLVVYLLRKCFSPQQIAGKLNAMEFPNIEDAYVCRETIYSAIYALPVGELRKELIICLRQGKTNRRPRSGGVDRRGQIPDLVSIHVRPPEVEDRQMPCHWEGDLIKGKANASAVGTLVERSTGYLMLVKMSGGCPRISHLLRPRLLIPPDVVRILRVVSNCV
;
A
#
# COMPACT_ATOMS: atom_id res chain seq x y z
N MET A 1 15.34 -20.13 4.95
CA MET A 1 14.37 -21.19 4.60
C MET A 1 12.96 -20.68 4.88
N SER A 2 12.09 -20.68 3.86
CA SER A 2 10.69 -20.29 4.03
C SER A 2 9.89 -21.44 4.64
N TYR A 3 9.27 -21.21 5.80
CA TYR A 3 8.36 -22.19 6.39
C TYR A 3 7.07 -22.25 5.55
N GLN A 4 6.75 -23.41 4.99
CA GLN A 4 5.49 -23.67 4.31
C GLN A 4 4.62 -24.59 5.17
N GLU A 5 3.40 -24.16 5.46
CA GLU A 5 2.42 -24.99 6.16
C GLU A 5 1.80 -26.03 5.24
N LEU A 6 1.44 -27.18 5.82
CA LEU A 6 0.71 -28.23 5.10
C LEU A 6 -0.67 -27.74 4.66
N SER A 7 -0.92 -27.81 3.35
CA SER A 7 -2.20 -27.54 2.71
C SER A 7 -3.27 -28.56 3.14
N ILE A 8 -4.53 -28.30 2.80
CA ILE A 8 -5.59 -29.27 3.06
C ILE A 8 -5.39 -30.55 2.24
N GLU A 9 -4.95 -30.44 1.00
CA GLU A 9 -4.68 -31.58 0.10
C GLU A 9 -3.54 -32.45 0.65
N GLU A 10 -2.47 -31.84 1.14
CA GLU A 10 -1.37 -32.56 1.77
C GLU A 10 -1.84 -33.29 3.04
N ARG A 11 -2.74 -32.69 3.83
CA ARG A 11 -3.33 -33.33 5.01
C ARG A 11 -4.26 -34.50 4.66
N ILE A 12 -5.06 -34.35 3.61
CA ILE A 12 -5.92 -35.44 3.09
C ILE A 12 -5.05 -36.60 2.63
N THR A 13 -3.94 -36.31 1.95
CA THR A 13 -2.97 -37.31 1.51
C THR A 13 -2.31 -38.04 2.68
N ILE A 14 -1.96 -37.32 3.75
CA ILE A 14 -1.48 -37.92 5.01
C ILE A 14 -2.53 -38.86 5.61
N GLN A 15 -3.80 -38.45 5.61
CA GLN A 15 -4.91 -39.27 6.11
C GLN A 15 -5.08 -40.56 5.29
N PHE A 16 -5.12 -40.47 3.96
CA PHE A 16 -5.22 -41.65 3.09
C PHE A 16 -4.00 -42.56 3.22
N GLY A 17 -2.79 -42.00 3.27
CA GLY A 17 -1.58 -42.79 3.47
C GLY A 17 -1.59 -43.57 4.79
N GLN A 18 -2.11 -42.98 5.87
CA GLN A 18 -2.30 -43.69 7.14
C GLN A 18 -3.36 -44.81 7.04
N LEU A 19 -4.47 -44.57 6.34
CA LEU A 19 -5.51 -45.59 6.13
C LEU A 19 -5.01 -46.78 5.29
N GLN A 20 -4.09 -46.53 4.36
CA GLN A 20 -3.44 -47.55 3.53
C GLN A 20 -2.25 -48.25 4.23
N GLY A 21 -1.95 -47.90 5.49
CA GLY A 21 -0.83 -48.49 6.22
C GLY A 21 0.56 -48.05 5.73
N MET A 22 0.66 -46.94 4.99
CA MET A 22 1.94 -46.42 4.51
C MET A 22 2.82 -45.90 5.67
N SER A 23 4.13 -46.15 5.57
CA SER A 23 5.09 -45.56 6.51
C SER A 23 5.16 -44.03 6.36
N GLN A 24 5.49 -43.32 7.44
CA GLN A 24 5.68 -41.86 7.43
C GLN A 24 6.69 -41.41 6.35
N ARG A 25 7.72 -42.22 6.09
CA ARG A 25 8.73 -41.97 5.04
C ARG A 25 8.15 -42.13 3.62
N ALA A 26 7.21 -43.04 3.41
CA ALA A 26 6.54 -43.20 2.13
C ALA A 26 5.61 -42.00 1.84
N ILE A 27 4.81 -41.60 2.83
CA ILE A 27 3.93 -40.41 2.74
C ILE A 27 4.76 -39.15 2.47
N ALA A 28 5.89 -39.00 3.16
CA ALA A 28 6.81 -37.87 2.97
C ALA A 28 7.37 -37.78 1.54
N ARG A 29 7.77 -38.92 0.95
CA ARG A 29 8.22 -38.99 -0.45
C ARG A 29 7.11 -38.63 -1.44
N LEU A 30 5.88 -39.07 -1.17
CA LEU A 30 4.73 -38.79 -2.03
C LEU A 30 4.33 -37.31 -2.04
N LEU A 31 4.55 -36.61 -0.92
CA LEU A 31 4.26 -35.18 -0.77
C LEU A 31 5.46 -34.27 -1.06
N ASP A 32 6.63 -34.83 -1.39
CA ASP A 32 7.90 -34.10 -1.46
C ASP A 32 8.17 -33.24 -0.20
N ARG A 33 7.93 -33.84 0.97
CA ARG A 33 8.16 -33.21 2.28
C ARG A 33 9.16 -34.00 3.11
N SER A 34 9.76 -33.35 4.10
CA SER A 34 10.61 -34.05 5.05
C SER A 34 9.78 -35.04 5.91
N PRO A 35 10.29 -36.25 6.22
CA PRO A 35 9.61 -37.18 7.12
C PRO A 35 9.31 -36.58 8.51
N SER A 36 10.16 -35.65 8.96
CA SER A 36 9.95 -34.94 10.22
C SER A 36 8.73 -34.02 10.20
N THR A 37 8.38 -33.45 9.04
CA THR A 37 7.17 -32.64 8.85
C THR A 37 5.92 -33.50 9.07
N ILE A 38 5.89 -34.69 8.47
CA ILE A 38 4.77 -35.65 8.62
C ILE A 38 4.66 -36.13 10.06
N SER A 39 5.77 -36.53 10.68
CA SER A 39 5.81 -36.96 12.08
C SER A 39 5.28 -35.89 13.05
N ARG A 40 5.73 -34.63 12.88
CA ARG A 40 5.25 -33.49 13.68
C ARG A 40 3.77 -33.19 13.43
N ALA A 41 3.30 -33.30 12.19
CA ALA A 41 1.89 -33.06 11.84
C ALA A 41 0.96 -34.11 12.44
N LEU A 42 1.35 -35.38 12.40
CA LEU A 42 0.63 -36.49 13.03
C LEU A 42 0.61 -36.33 14.54
N ARG A 43 1.77 -36.12 15.19
CA ARG A 43 1.87 -35.95 16.65
C ARG A 43 1.04 -34.77 17.16
N ARG A 44 1.09 -33.62 16.48
CA ARG A 44 0.39 -32.39 16.89
C ARG A 44 -1.13 -32.49 16.75
N ASN A 45 -1.63 -33.33 15.86
CA ASN A 45 -3.07 -33.49 15.61
C ASN A 45 -3.49 -34.95 15.78
N ALA A 46 -2.82 -35.68 16.68
CA ALA A 46 -3.22 -37.01 17.08
C ALA A 46 -4.52 -36.87 17.88
N PRO A 47 -5.63 -37.51 17.47
CA PRO A 47 -6.85 -37.46 18.26
C PRO A 47 -6.69 -38.33 19.52
N GLU A 48 -7.37 -37.95 20.61
CA GLU A 48 -7.36 -38.70 21.87
C GLU A 48 -7.98 -40.12 21.74
N ALA A 49 -8.78 -40.37 20.70
CA ALA A 49 -9.57 -41.60 20.57
C ALA A 49 -9.58 -42.23 19.15
N GLY A 50 -8.63 -41.91 18.25
CA GLY A 50 -8.74 -42.50 16.90
C GLY A 50 -7.65 -42.21 15.86
N ARG A 51 -8.06 -42.25 14.58
CA ARG A 51 -7.20 -42.09 13.40
C ARG A 51 -7.05 -40.61 13.03
N TYR A 52 -5.91 -40.25 12.46
CA TYR A 52 -5.64 -38.89 11.97
C TYR A 52 -6.75 -38.41 11.02
N SER A 53 -7.31 -37.23 11.30
CA SER A 53 -8.34 -36.59 10.47
C SER A 53 -7.82 -35.29 9.88
N ALA A 54 -7.80 -35.20 8.56
CA ALA A 54 -7.31 -34.02 7.83
C ALA A 54 -8.17 -32.78 8.12
N SER A 55 -9.50 -32.94 8.19
CA SER A 55 -10.43 -31.85 8.47
C SER A 55 -10.21 -31.27 9.87
N GLN A 56 -10.12 -32.12 10.89
CA GLN A 56 -9.83 -31.70 12.26
C GLN A 56 -8.44 -31.05 12.37
N ALA A 57 -7.41 -31.64 11.76
CA ALA A 57 -6.06 -31.09 11.77
C ALA A 57 -5.99 -29.69 11.10
N HIS A 58 -6.79 -29.47 10.06
CA HIS A 58 -6.93 -28.17 9.41
C HIS A 58 -7.71 -27.17 10.27
N GLN A 59 -8.80 -27.58 10.90
CA GLN A 59 -9.56 -26.75 11.86
C GLN A 59 -8.68 -26.34 13.04
N HIS A 60 -7.93 -27.26 13.64
CA HIS A 60 -6.98 -26.97 14.71
C HIS A 60 -5.88 -25.98 14.26
N MET A 61 -5.39 -26.11 13.03
CA MET A 61 -4.44 -25.13 12.47
C MET A 61 -5.09 -23.73 12.40
N ARG A 62 -6.32 -23.63 11.86
CA ARG A 62 -7.05 -22.37 11.77
C ARG A 62 -7.30 -21.77 13.15
N HIS A 63 -7.72 -22.58 14.12
CA HIS A 63 -7.96 -22.13 15.49
C HIS A 63 -6.68 -21.60 16.15
N ARG A 64 -5.56 -22.32 16.05
CA ARG A 64 -4.25 -21.84 16.54
C ARG A 64 -3.85 -20.53 15.87
N ARG A 65 -4.02 -20.40 14.54
CA ARG A 65 -3.75 -19.15 13.83
C ARG A 65 -4.60 -17.98 14.32
N LEU A 66 -5.87 -18.22 14.61
CA LEU A 66 -6.76 -17.19 15.16
C LEU A 66 -6.33 -16.79 16.58
N ALA A 67 -5.96 -17.76 17.42
CA ALA A 67 -5.50 -17.51 18.79
C ALA A 67 -4.17 -16.74 18.83
N CYS A 68 -3.27 -16.94 17.86
CA CYS A 68 -2.02 -16.20 17.75
C CYS A 68 -2.20 -14.76 17.25
N ARG A 69 -3.39 -14.37 16.76
CA ARG A 69 -3.62 -12.99 16.32
C ARG A 69 -3.83 -12.10 17.54
N PRO A 70 -3.25 -10.89 17.55
CA PRO A 70 -3.50 -9.94 18.62
C PRO A 70 -5.00 -9.65 18.71
N LYS A 71 -5.57 -9.81 19.90
CA LYS A 71 -6.97 -9.48 20.17
C LYS A 71 -7.16 -7.97 19.99
N ARG A 72 -8.22 -7.57 19.28
CA ARG A 72 -8.58 -6.15 19.15
C ARG A 72 -9.16 -5.68 20.48
N LYS A 73 -8.42 -4.84 21.19
CA LYS A 73 -8.82 -4.34 22.53
C LYS A 73 -9.95 -3.31 22.49
N LEU A 74 -10.02 -2.54 21.40
CA LEU A 74 -10.97 -1.45 21.20
C LEU A 74 -11.92 -1.80 20.06
N LEU A 75 -12.94 -2.59 20.37
CA LEU A 75 -14.02 -2.93 19.44
C LEU A 75 -15.19 -1.97 19.66
N PRO A 76 -15.89 -1.50 18.60
CA PRO A 76 -17.10 -0.71 18.77
C PRO A 76 -18.12 -1.43 19.67
N GLY A 77 -18.63 -0.73 20.68
CA GLY A 77 -19.54 -1.29 21.68
C GLY A 77 -18.86 -2.02 22.86
N SER A 78 -17.53 -2.06 22.91
CA SER A 78 -16.83 -2.47 24.14
C SER A 78 -16.73 -1.30 25.12
N GLN A 79 -16.86 -1.59 26.41
CA GLN A 79 -16.70 -0.59 27.48
C GLN A 79 -15.42 0.28 27.34
N PRO A 80 -14.21 -0.28 27.05
CA PRO A 80 -13.04 0.57 26.86
C PRO A 80 -13.09 1.43 25.59
N PHE A 81 -13.78 0.99 24.54
CA PHE A 81 -13.98 1.80 23.34
C PHE A 81 -14.86 3.01 23.62
N ASP A 82 -15.98 2.82 24.31
CA ASP A 82 -16.90 3.92 24.64
C ASP A 82 -16.24 4.97 25.54
N LEU A 83 -15.39 4.53 26.47
CA LEU A 83 -14.61 5.42 27.30
C LEU A 83 -13.57 6.21 26.49
N VAL A 84 -12.88 5.56 25.54
CA VAL A 84 -11.95 6.24 24.62
C VAL A 84 -12.70 7.28 23.78
N VAL A 85 -13.87 6.95 23.23
CA VAL A 85 -14.71 7.88 22.46
C VAL A 85 -15.12 9.08 23.33
N TYR A 86 -15.57 8.85 24.55
CA TYR A 86 -15.92 9.91 25.50
C TYR A 86 -14.75 10.86 25.78
N LEU A 87 -13.55 10.31 26.01
CA LEU A 87 -12.36 11.12 26.28
C LEU A 87 -11.88 11.88 25.05
N LEU A 88 -11.99 11.29 23.85
CA LEU A 88 -11.70 11.97 22.59
C LEU A 88 -12.64 13.15 22.38
N ARG A 89 -13.95 13.00 22.63
CA ARG A 89 -14.93 14.10 22.56
C ARG A 89 -14.61 15.24 23.53
N LYS A 90 -13.93 14.95 24.63
CA LYS A 90 -13.38 15.95 25.56
C LYS A 90 -12.01 16.52 25.14
N CYS A 91 -11.57 16.27 23.90
CA CYS A 91 -10.31 16.75 23.33
C CYS A 91 -9.05 16.26 24.06
N PHE A 92 -9.11 15.12 24.76
CA PHE A 92 -7.92 14.47 25.30
C PHE A 92 -7.07 13.90 24.17
N SER A 93 -5.74 14.07 24.26
CA SER A 93 -4.84 13.45 23.28
C SER A 93 -4.80 11.93 23.47
N PRO A 94 -4.57 11.12 22.43
CA PRO A 94 -4.42 9.67 22.57
C PRO A 94 -3.34 9.25 23.59
N GLN A 95 -2.31 10.08 23.79
CA GLN A 95 -1.29 9.87 24.83
C GLN A 95 -1.84 10.09 26.24
N GLN A 96 -2.64 11.15 26.44
CA GLN A 96 -3.30 11.42 27.72
C GLN A 96 -4.35 10.37 28.04
N ILE A 97 -5.10 9.91 27.03
CA ILE A 97 -6.08 8.82 27.19
C ILE A 97 -5.39 7.55 27.65
N ALA A 98 -4.30 7.14 26.98
CA ALA A 98 -3.53 5.97 27.38
C ALA A 98 -3.02 6.07 28.83
N GLY A 99 -2.48 7.22 29.23
CA GLY A 99 -2.05 7.46 30.61
C GLY A 99 -3.19 7.42 31.63
N LYS A 100 -4.34 8.02 31.29
CA LYS A 100 -5.53 8.04 32.13
C LYS A 100 -6.14 6.65 32.31
N LEU A 101 -6.23 5.88 31.23
CA LEU A 101 -6.69 4.49 31.27
C LEU A 101 -5.74 3.59 32.08
N ASN A 102 -4.44 3.86 32.05
CA ASN A 102 -3.47 3.12 32.85
C ASN A 102 -3.54 3.46 34.35
N ALA A 103 -3.93 4.69 34.70
CA ALA A 103 -4.10 5.11 36.08
C ALA A 103 -5.45 4.69 36.68
N MET A 104 -6.46 4.44 35.84
CA MET A 104 -7.73 3.87 36.24
C MET A 104 -7.54 2.35 36.36
N GLU A 105 -7.37 1.83 37.56
CA GLU A 105 -7.41 0.39 37.77
C GLU A 105 -8.82 -0.11 37.43
N PHE A 106 -8.95 -0.88 36.34
CA PHE A 106 -10.20 -1.51 35.94
C PHE A 106 -10.26 -2.91 36.57
N PRO A 107 -11.07 -3.14 37.62
CA PRO A 107 -11.07 -4.42 38.33
C PRO A 107 -11.59 -5.61 37.49
N ASN A 108 -12.29 -5.36 36.38
CA ASN A 108 -12.94 -6.40 35.56
C ASN A 108 -12.38 -6.54 34.13
N ILE A 109 -11.23 -5.94 33.81
CA ILE A 109 -10.66 -6.01 32.45
C ILE A 109 -9.24 -6.57 32.52
N GLU A 110 -9.13 -7.90 32.41
CA GLU A 110 -7.88 -8.57 32.07
C GLU A 110 -7.38 -7.97 30.74
N ASP A 111 -6.16 -7.42 30.72
CA ASP A 111 -5.54 -6.72 29.57
C ASP A 111 -6.00 -5.28 29.25
N ALA A 112 -6.46 -4.50 30.24
CA ALA A 112 -6.89 -3.09 30.09
C ALA A 112 -5.83 -2.11 29.53
N TYR A 113 -4.57 -2.53 29.37
CA TYR A 113 -3.52 -1.66 28.83
C TYR A 113 -3.78 -1.30 27.36
N VAL A 114 -4.14 -0.04 27.13
CA VAL A 114 -4.37 0.56 25.81
C VAL A 114 -3.33 1.66 25.59
N CYS A 115 -2.35 1.41 24.72
CA CYS A 115 -1.40 2.43 24.34
C CYS A 115 -1.99 3.39 23.28
N ARG A 116 -1.34 4.54 23.08
CA ARG A 116 -1.74 5.55 22.08
C ARG A 116 -1.87 4.97 20.66
N GLU A 117 -1.02 4.00 20.32
CA GLU A 117 -1.02 3.38 18.98
C GLU A 117 -2.24 2.47 18.79
N THR A 118 -2.70 1.81 19.86
CA THR A 118 -3.94 1.03 19.86
C THR A 118 -5.14 1.93 19.60
N ILE A 119 -5.17 3.13 20.18
CA ILE A 119 -6.22 4.13 19.95
C ILE A 119 -6.21 4.59 18.49
N TYR A 120 -5.04 4.96 17.95
CA TYR A 120 -4.93 5.33 16.54
C TYR A 120 -5.36 4.19 15.62
N SER A 121 -4.84 2.98 15.86
CA SER A 121 -5.18 1.79 15.09
C SER A 121 -6.68 1.50 15.12
N ALA A 122 -7.34 1.68 16.27
CA ALA A 122 -8.77 1.50 16.40
C ALA A 122 -9.56 2.53 15.58
N ILE A 123 -9.22 3.82 15.68
CA ILE A 123 -9.88 4.89 14.92
C ILE A 123 -9.73 4.66 13.40
N TYR A 124 -8.53 4.29 12.95
CA TYR A 124 -8.26 4.07 11.52
C TYR A 124 -8.81 2.75 10.98
N ALA A 125 -9.03 1.75 11.85
CA ALA A 125 -9.66 0.48 11.48
C ALA A 125 -11.19 0.55 11.41
N LEU A 126 -11.82 1.63 11.88
CA LEU A 126 -13.27 1.84 11.73
C LEU A 126 -13.66 1.94 10.25
N PRO A 127 -14.85 1.45 9.88
CA PRO A 127 -15.39 1.66 8.54
C PRO A 127 -15.50 3.16 8.24
N VAL A 128 -15.44 3.52 6.95
CA VAL A 128 -15.66 4.90 6.53
C VAL A 128 -17.10 5.29 6.89
N GLY A 129 -17.26 6.28 7.76
CA GLY A 129 -18.56 6.69 8.28
C GLY A 129 -18.46 7.93 9.17
N GLU A 130 -19.60 8.38 9.67
CA GLU A 130 -19.71 9.61 10.48
C GLU A 130 -18.91 9.50 11.78
N LEU A 131 -19.02 8.37 12.50
CA LEU A 131 -18.27 8.13 13.72
C LEU A 131 -16.75 8.28 13.50
N ARG A 132 -16.21 7.73 12.42
CA ARG A 132 -14.79 7.86 12.11
C ARG A 132 -14.41 9.33 11.86
N LYS A 133 -15.23 10.07 11.12
CA LYS A 133 -15.00 11.50 10.85
C LYS A 133 -15.03 12.31 12.16
N GLU A 134 -16.02 12.07 13.00
CA GLU A 134 -16.18 12.72 14.31
C GLU A 134 -14.93 12.50 15.19
N LEU A 135 -14.49 11.25 15.33
CA LEU A 135 -13.33 10.92 16.14
C LEU A 135 -12.03 11.51 15.58
N ILE A 136 -11.88 11.60 14.26
CA ILE A 136 -10.72 12.24 13.63
C ILE A 136 -10.71 13.75 13.91
N ILE A 137 -11.87 14.41 13.91
CA ILE A 137 -11.99 15.84 14.24
C ILE A 137 -11.56 16.10 15.70
N CYS A 138 -11.91 15.19 16.61
CA CYS A 138 -11.50 15.27 18.01
C CYS A 138 -9.98 15.09 18.26
N LEU A 139 -9.22 14.58 17.28
CA LEU A 139 -7.78 14.45 17.41
C LEU A 139 -7.10 15.81 17.29
N ARG A 140 -6.19 16.11 18.23
CA ARG A 140 -5.36 17.33 18.21
C ARG A 140 -4.55 17.51 16.91
N GLN A 141 -4.31 16.42 16.17
CA GLN A 141 -3.67 16.45 14.87
C GLN A 141 -4.48 15.61 13.87
N GLY A 142 -5.54 16.18 13.32
CA GLY A 142 -6.30 15.62 12.20
C GLY A 142 -5.51 15.75 10.88
N LYS A 143 -4.40 15.02 10.73
CA LYS A 143 -3.60 15.10 9.50
C LYS A 143 -4.23 14.28 8.39
N THR A 144 -4.87 14.96 7.45
CA THR A 144 -5.30 14.37 6.17
C THR A 144 -4.10 14.04 5.28
N ASN A 145 -3.03 14.84 5.37
CA ASN A 145 -1.83 14.71 4.53
C ASN A 145 -0.61 14.24 5.31
N ARG A 146 0.19 13.38 4.68
CA ARG A 146 1.49 12.95 5.20
C ARG A 146 2.42 14.17 5.25
N ARG A 147 3.07 14.40 6.39
CA ARG A 147 4.13 15.42 6.45
C ARG A 147 5.25 15.05 5.47
N PRO A 148 5.73 15.98 4.63
CA PRO A 148 6.89 15.73 3.78
C PRO A 148 8.06 15.30 4.67
N ARG A 149 8.82 14.28 4.22
CA ARG A 149 9.98 13.75 4.98
C ARG A 149 11.11 14.77 5.10
N SER A 150 11.20 15.71 4.16
CA SER A 150 12.14 16.82 4.20
C SER A 150 11.50 18.00 4.93
N GLY A 151 11.97 18.31 6.13
CA GLY A 151 11.66 19.58 6.82
C GLY A 151 12.41 20.78 6.24
N GLY A 152 13.07 20.64 5.09
CA GLY A 152 13.81 21.70 4.43
C GLY A 152 12.96 22.45 3.40
N VAL A 153 13.34 23.71 3.13
CA VAL A 153 12.82 24.50 2.00
C VAL A 153 13.14 23.76 0.70
N ASP A 154 12.16 23.67 -0.20
CA ASP A 154 12.35 23.07 -1.52
C ASP A 154 13.50 23.80 -2.25
N ARG A 155 14.60 23.09 -2.50
CA ARG A 155 15.79 23.62 -3.20
C ARG A 155 15.69 23.48 -4.71
N ARG A 156 14.60 22.92 -5.23
CA ARG A 156 14.33 22.90 -6.67
C ARG A 156 14.03 24.33 -7.09
N GLY A 157 15.02 25.01 -7.67
CA GLY A 157 14.83 26.33 -8.24
C GLY A 157 13.65 26.35 -9.22
N GLN A 158 12.95 27.47 -9.29
CA GLN A 158 11.93 27.66 -10.33
C GLN A 158 12.62 27.68 -11.70
N ILE A 159 11.96 27.09 -12.71
CA ILE A 159 12.47 27.11 -14.08
C ILE A 159 12.48 28.57 -14.55
N PRO A 160 13.65 29.13 -14.95
CA PRO A 160 13.72 30.48 -15.49
C PRO A 160 12.87 30.56 -16.76
N ASP A 161 12.16 31.67 -16.95
CA ASP A 161 11.35 31.96 -18.14
C ASP A 161 10.25 30.91 -18.44
N LEU A 162 9.67 30.30 -17.40
CA LEU A 162 8.53 29.41 -17.54
C LEU A 162 7.30 30.19 -18.03
N VAL A 163 6.96 30.01 -19.31
CA VAL A 163 5.69 30.51 -19.85
C VAL A 163 4.57 29.60 -19.38
N SER A 164 3.66 30.15 -18.55
CA SER A 164 2.51 29.42 -18.03
C SER A 164 1.64 28.85 -19.17
N ILE A 165 1.07 27.67 -18.94
CA ILE A 165 0.11 27.02 -19.87
C ILE A 165 -1.10 27.91 -20.17
N HIS A 166 -1.44 28.81 -19.25
CA HIS A 166 -2.57 29.73 -19.38
C HIS A 166 -2.31 30.87 -20.37
N VAL A 167 -1.05 31.13 -20.75
CA VAL A 167 -0.67 32.14 -21.74
C VAL A 167 -0.65 31.54 -23.15
N ARG A 168 -1.50 30.55 -23.43
CA ARG A 168 -1.62 30.00 -24.80
C ARG A 168 -2.66 30.79 -25.58
N PRO A 169 -2.46 31.03 -26.89
CA PRO A 169 -3.52 31.54 -27.75
C PRO A 169 -4.75 30.60 -27.70
N PRO A 170 -5.97 31.13 -27.72
CA PRO A 170 -7.20 30.33 -27.66
C PRO A 170 -7.31 29.33 -28.81
N GLU A 171 -6.76 29.66 -29.98
CA GLU A 171 -6.67 28.81 -31.18
C GLU A 171 -6.05 27.42 -30.91
N VAL A 172 -5.17 27.32 -29.89
CA VAL A 172 -4.50 26.07 -29.48
C VAL A 172 -5.40 25.20 -28.58
N GLU A 173 -6.30 25.82 -27.80
CA GLU A 173 -7.27 25.11 -26.96
C GLU A 173 -8.30 24.40 -27.83
N ASP A 174 -8.81 25.12 -28.83
CA ASP A 174 -9.88 24.65 -29.71
C ASP A 174 -9.39 23.64 -30.75
N ARG A 175 -8.08 23.35 -30.80
CA ARG A 175 -7.46 22.37 -31.72
C ARG A 175 -7.76 22.64 -33.20
N GLN A 176 -8.08 23.89 -33.55
CA GLN A 176 -8.58 24.24 -34.87
C GLN A 176 -7.45 24.37 -35.92
N MET A 177 -6.22 24.67 -35.48
CA MET A 177 -5.09 24.87 -36.40
C MET A 177 -4.10 23.70 -36.31
N PRO A 178 -3.74 23.05 -37.44
CA PRO A 178 -2.70 22.02 -37.45
C PRO A 178 -1.32 22.64 -37.13
N CYS A 179 -0.33 21.80 -36.78
CA CYS A 179 1.07 22.18 -36.47
C CYS A 179 1.36 22.79 -35.07
N HIS A 180 0.46 22.68 -34.10
CA HIS A 180 0.78 22.97 -32.69
C HIS A 180 1.30 21.73 -31.97
N TRP A 181 2.54 21.80 -31.47
CA TRP A 181 3.21 20.69 -30.79
C TRP A 181 3.45 21.00 -29.31
N GLU A 182 3.00 20.09 -28.45
CA GLU A 182 3.32 20.07 -27.02
C GLU A 182 4.34 18.97 -26.74
N GLY A 183 5.37 19.25 -25.96
CA GLY A 183 6.34 18.22 -25.56
C GLY A 183 6.49 18.10 -24.06
N ASP A 184 6.40 16.88 -23.53
CA ASP A 184 6.69 16.58 -22.14
C ASP A 184 7.99 15.77 -22.02
N LEU A 185 8.54 15.72 -20.80
CA LEU A 185 9.69 14.89 -20.48
C LEU A 185 9.33 13.87 -19.40
N ILE A 186 9.35 12.59 -19.77
CA ILE A 186 9.18 11.48 -18.83
C ILE A 186 10.58 11.10 -18.31
N LYS A 187 10.78 11.15 -16.99
CA LYS A 187 12.02 10.69 -16.36
C LYS A 187 11.82 9.35 -15.66
N GLY A 188 12.78 8.46 -15.84
CA GLY A 188 12.87 7.20 -15.13
C GLY A 188 13.42 7.35 -13.71
N LYS A 189 13.42 6.24 -12.97
CA LYS A 189 13.93 6.16 -11.59
C LYS A 189 15.33 6.78 -11.48
N ALA A 190 15.52 7.64 -10.47
CA ALA A 190 16.79 8.30 -10.19
C ALA A 190 17.37 9.13 -11.36
N ASN A 191 16.52 9.62 -12.28
CA ASN A 191 16.94 10.34 -13.50
C ASN A 191 17.88 9.52 -14.41
N ALA A 192 17.88 8.19 -14.30
CA ALA A 192 18.78 7.31 -15.04
C ALA A 192 18.39 7.14 -16.53
N SER A 193 17.13 7.40 -16.88
CA SER A 193 16.61 7.38 -18.24
C SER A 193 15.62 8.51 -18.45
N ALA A 194 15.45 8.95 -19.70
CA ALA A 194 14.43 9.92 -20.05
C ALA A 194 13.88 9.67 -21.46
N VAL A 195 12.59 9.97 -21.64
CA VAL A 195 11.87 9.92 -22.91
C VAL A 195 11.18 11.27 -23.10
N GLY A 196 11.46 11.94 -24.20
CA GLY A 196 10.70 13.11 -24.63
C GLY A 196 9.44 12.66 -25.37
N THR A 197 8.30 13.23 -25.03
CA THR A 197 7.06 13.11 -25.81
C THR A 197 6.90 14.35 -26.67
N LEU A 198 6.32 14.19 -27.85
CA LEU A 198 5.83 15.27 -28.69
C LEU A 198 4.46 14.90 -29.20
N VAL A 199 3.47 15.74 -28.91
CA VAL A 199 2.08 15.53 -29.29
C VAL A 199 1.62 16.70 -30.14
N GLU A 200 1.16 16.42 -31.36
CA GLU A 200 0.43 17.41 -32.15
C GLU A 200 -0.99 17.54 -31.58
N ARG A 201 -1.40 18.76 -31.22
CA ARG A 201 -2.65 19.00 -30.49
C ARG A 201 -3.91 18.74 -31.29
N SER A 202 -3.86 18.97 -32.58
CA SER A 202 -5.04 18.89 -33.47
C SER A 202 -5.33 17.45 -33.86
N THR A 203 -4.29 16.66 -34.16
CA THR A 203 -4.42 15.25 -34.58
C THR A 203 -4.22 14.25 -33.45
N GLY A 204 -3.61 14.67 -32.33
CA GLY A 204 -3.17 13.78 -31.26
C GLY A 204 -1.96 12.91 -31.62
N TYR A 205 -1.29 13.19 -32.75
CA TYR A 205 -0.16 12.41 -33.21
C TYR A 205 1.02 12.49 -32.22
N LEU A 206 1.44 11.33 -31.69
CA LEU A 206 2.48 11.20 -30.67
C LEU A 206 3.79 10.68 -31.27
N MET A 207 4.90 11.39 -31.00
CA MET A 207 6.26 10.91 -31.21
C MET A 207 6.96 10.71 -29.87
N LEU A 208 7.68 9.59 -29.73
CA LEU A 208 8.50 9.28 -28.57
C LEU A 208 9.99 9.33 -28.95
N VAL A 209 10.77 10.11 -28.20
CA VAL A 209 12.21 10.28 -28.43
C VAL A 209 12.97 9.79 -27.21
N LYS A 210 13.78 8.74 -27.38
CA LYS A 210 14.69 8.26 -26.33
C LYS A 210 15.83 9.26 -26.15
N MET A 211 16.02 9.75 -24.92
CA MET A 211 17.04 10.74 -24.60
C MET A 211 18.31 10.04 -24.09
N SER A 212 19.45 10.28 -24.74
CA SER A 212 20.76 9.82 -24.29
C SER A 212 21.41 10.88 -23.41
N GLY A 213 21.25 10.76 -22.08
CA GLY A 213 21.81 11.69 -21.10
C GLY A 213 20.72 12.33 -20.24
N GLY A 214 20.93 12.40 -18.92
CA GLY A 214 19.91 12.73 -17.92
C GLY A 214 19.29 14.14 -17.96
N CYS A 215 19.67 15.00 -18.90
CA CYS A 215 18.93 16.22 -19.24
C CYS A 215 19.52 16.91 -20.48
N PRO A 216 18.84 16.84 -21.63
CA PRO A 216 18.89 17.92 -22.60
C PRO A 216 17.50 18.55 -22.68
N ARG A 217 17.45 19.90 -22.67
CA ARG A 217 16.22 20.64 -23.01
C ARG A 217 15.68 20.09 -24.33
N ILE A 218 14.44 19.58 -24.32
CA ILE A 218 13.77 19.03 -25.51
C ILE A 218 13.82 20.01 -26.69
N SER A 219 13.78 21.33 -26.40
CA SER A 219 13.88 22.40 -27.40
C SER A 219 15.17 22.37 -28.25
N HIS A 220 16.29 21.85 -27.72
CA HIS A 220 17.56 21.83 -28.45
C HIS A 220 17.72 20.59 -29.35
N LEU A 221 17.01 19.50 -29.04
CA LEU A 221 17.12 18.25 -29.81
C LEU A 221 16.22 18.22 -31.06
N LEU A 222 15.26 19.14 -31.15
CA LEU A 222 14.23 19.14 -32.18
C LEU A 222 14.49 20.09 -33.35
N ARG A 223 15.50 20.98 -33.23
CA ARG A 223 15.87 21.88 -34.33
C ARG A 223 16.44 21.20 -35.59
N PRO A 224 17.15 20.04 -35.54
CA PRO A 224 17.73 19.47 -36.76
C PRO A 224 17.00 18.24 -37.33
N ARG A 225 15.97 17.68 -36.67
CA ARG A 225 15.44 16.34 -37.00
C ARG A 225 14.00 16.26 -37.49
N LEU A 226 13.21 17.33 -37.34
CA LEU A 226 11.93 17.42 -38.02
C LEU A 226 12.14 18.17 -39.34
N LEU A 227 11.84 17.52 -40.46
CA LEU A 227 11.62 18.14 -41.78
C LEU A 227 10.34 19.02 -41.74
N ILE A 228 10.22 19.88 -40.73
CA ILE A 228 9.18 20.89 -40.66
C ILE A 228 9.86 22.20 -41.07
N PRO A 229 9.36 22.88 -42.11
CA PRO A 229 9.87 24.20 -42.49
C PRO A 229 9.89 25.12 -41.26
N PRO A 230 10.94 25.93 -41.07
CA PRO A 230 11.07 26.81 -39.90
C PRO A 230 9.86 27.73 -39.69
N ASP A 231 9.09 27.98 -40.75
CA ASP A 231 7.92 28.84 -40.81
C ASP A 231 6.65 28.19 -40.22
N VAL A 232 6.68 26.87 -39.99
CA VAL A 232 5.52 26.05 -39.58
C VAL A 232 5.58 25.66 -38.09
N VAL A 233 6.75 25.71 -37.45
CA VAL A 233 6.88 25.51 -35.99
C VAL A 233 6.52 26.81 -35.27
N ARG A 234 5.23 27.14 -35.18
CA ARG A 234 4.80 28.40 -34.56
C ARG A 234 4.99 28.41 -33.04
N ILE A 235 4.85 27.28 -32.35
CA ILE A 235 5.06 27.19 -30.89
C ILE A 235 5.52 25.76 -30.54
N LEU A 236 6.77 25.61 -30.07
CA LEU A 236 7.25 24.39 -29.42
C LEU A 236 7.37 24.68 -27.92
N ARG A 237 6.38 24.27 -27.13
CA ARG A 237 6.42 24.43 -25.67
C ARG A 237 6.78 23.10 -25.01
N VAL A 238 7.88 23.11 -24.27
CA VAL A 238 8.31 22.00 -23.42
C VAL A 238 7.64 22.17 -22.06
N VAL A 239 6.57 21.42 -21.82
CA VAL A 239 5.94 21.35 -20.51
C VAL A 239 6.69 20.27 -19.72
N SER A 240 7.75 20.66 -19.02
CA SER A 240 8.47 19.70 -18.17
C SER A 240 7.69 19.47 -16.88
N ASN A 241 6.66 18.63 -16.92
CA ASN A 241 6.08 18.05 -15.71
C ASN A 241 7.03 16.98 -15.17
N CYS A 242 8.08 17.40 -14.46
CA CYS A 242 8.85 16.50 -13.61
C CYS A 242 7.96 16.05 -12.45
N VAL A 243 7.35 14.86 -12.56
CA VAL A 243 6.76 14.14 -11.42
C VAL A 243 7.86 13.53 -10.56
#